data_AF-A0A0N9I8Y9-F1
#
_entry.id   AF-A0A0N9I8Y9-F1
#
_cell.length_a   1.000
_cell.length_b   1.000
_cell.length_c   1.000
_cell.angle_alpha   90.00
_cell.angle_beta   90.00
_cell.angle_gamma   90.00
#
_symmetry.space_group_name_H-M   'P 1'
#
loop_
_entity.id
_entity.type
_entity.pdbx_description
1 polymer ?
#
loop_
_entity_poly.entity_id
_entity_poly.type
_entity_poly.pdbx_seq_one_letter_code
_entity_poly.pdbx_strand_id
1 'polypeptide(L)'
;MTEWTALHPIIDGGDPGNVVRLTHNLTAATRKALVEPLRAYEKELRTGTFVSKRHWGPRLCALTVAGAALLPTASSVAVWVTRNGLREDETGTDVIDLVVAVLRDRQVSWLPDLVDRLALRLPPDRLDEDLRRLVTSLASHTGIAPLATDGLVYSWIATGHADTGRSALARRLFEVDGVGPLLEAGGWPAKLANDPALDRTMLLEGCLFRLRRGGRTADLNGFLVLHKALAPTTAEVAMLAEDYEALLSGSYAPVAAMARHQLTLAGQAGAVKPCRPVRATP
;
A
#
# COMPACT_ATOMS: atom_id res chain seq x y z
N MET A 1 -4.84 33.33 29.46
CA MET A 1 -3.84 32.90 28.45
C MET A 1 -4.55 31.95 27.50
N THR A 2 -4.49 32.19 26.19
CA THR A 2 -5.14 31.28 25.23
C THR A 2 -4.32 29.98 25.15
N GLU A 3 -4.98 28.84 24.94
CA GLU A 3 -4.31 27.53 24.81
C GLU A 3 -3.26 27.55 23.67
N TRP A 4 -3.46 28.41 22.66
CA TRP A 4 -2.49 28.66 21.60
C TRP A 4 -1.18 29.29 22.10
N THR A 5 -1.25 30.24 23.05
CA THR A 5 -0.03 30.85 23.62
C THR A 5 0.86 29.83 24.33
N ALA A 6 0.27 28.75 24.86
CA ALA A 6 1.02 27.64 25.45
C ALA A 6 1.52 26.64 24.40
N LEU A 7 0.72 26.32 23.38
CA LEU A 7 1.05 25.31 22.37
C LEU A 7 2.06 25.81 21.34
N HIS A 8 1.92 27.05 20.87
CA HIS A 8 2.78 27.63 19.83
C HIS A 8 4.28 27.52 20.12
N PRO A 9 4.82 27.93 21.30
CA PRO A 9 6.26 27.85 21.55
C PRO A 9 6.79 26.41 21.56
N ILE A 10 5.94 25.42 21.87
CA ILE A 10 6.34 24.00 21.85
C ILE A 10 6.44 23.49 20.41
N ILE A 11 5.48 23.89 19.55
CA ILE A 11 5.55 23.59 18.12
C ILE A 11 6.75 24.29 17.48
N ASP A 12 6.98 25.57 17.81
CA ASP A 12 8.10 26.36 17.30
C ASP A 12 9.47 25.79 17.73
N GLY A 13 9.54 25.28 18.97
CA GLY A 13 10.69 24.57 19.50
C GLY A 13 10.91 23.18 18.91
N GLY A 14 9.96 22.64 18.14
CA GLY A 14 10.09 21.33 17.51
C GLY A 14 9.95 20.15 18.47
N ASP A 15 9.15 20.30 19.54
CA ASP A 15 9.02 19.28 20.59
C ASP A 15 7.68 18.50 20.47
N PRO A 16 7.62 17.44 19.64
CA PRO A 16 6.40 16.68 19.43
C PRO A 16 5.92 15.96 20.70
N GLY A 17 6.82 15.56 21.61
CA GLY A 17 6.46 14.88 22.85
C GLY A 17 5.65 15.79 23.78
N ASN A 18 6.08 17.04 23.92
CA ASN A 18 5.33 18.02 24.69
C ASN A 18 4.04 18.48 23.99
N VAL A 19 3.97 18.42 22.66
CA VAL A 19 2.69 18.58 21.93
C VAL A 19 1.70 17.47 22.32
N VAL A 20 2.13 16.20 22.37
CA VAL A 20 1.27 15.10 22.85
C VAL A 20 0.77 15.40 24.26
N ARG A 21 1.67 15.78 25.18
CA ARG A 21 1.32 16.08 26.57
C ARG A 21 0.30 17.21 26.70
N LEU A 22 0.47 18.32 25.98
CA LEU A 22 -0.46 19.46 26.03
C LEU A 22 -1.78 19.19 25.31
N THR A 23 -1.79 18.30 24.33
CA THR A 23 -2.99 17.97 23.56
C THR A 23 -3.80 16.81 24.13
N HIS A 24 -3.25 16.13 25.13
CA HIS A 24 -3.93 15.10 25.92
C HIS A 24 -5.14 15.70 26.65
N ASN A 25 -6.27 14.98 26.65
CA ASN A 25 -7.53 15.39 27.30
C ASN A 25 -8.12 16.75 26.87
N LEU A 26 -7.69 17.33 25.73
CA LEU A 26 -8.33 18.54 25.22
C LEU A 26 -9.78 18.27 24.82
N THR A 27 -10.68 19.16 25.25
CA THR A 27 -12.09 19.13 24.86
C THR A 27 -12.25 19.34 23.35
N ALA A 28 -13.37 18.88 22.79
CA ALA A 28 -13.68 19.13 21.37
C ALA A 28 -13.74 20.62 21.03
N ALA A 29 -14.24 21.46 21.96
CA ALA A 29 -14.31 22.91 21.79
C ALA A 29 -12.91 23.54 21.74
N THR A 30 -12.03 23.16 22.66
CA THR A 30 -10.61 23.57 22.67
C THR A 30 -9.90 23.14 21.38
N ARG A 31 -10.02 21.87 20.98
CA ARG A 31 -9.39 21.40 19.74
C ARG A 31 -9.83 22.22 18.54
N LYS A 32 -11.13 22.50 18.43
CA LYS A 32 -11.70 23.34 17.37
C LYS A 32 -11.12 24.77 17.39
N ALA A 33 -10.97 25.38 18.56
CA ALA A 33 -10.42 26.73 18.70
C ALA A 33 -8.94 26.81 18.27
N LEU A 34 -8.19 25.71 18.38
CA LEU A 34 -6.76 25.65 18.02
C LEU A 34 -6.49 25.35 16.54
N VAL A 35 -7.50 24.93 15.76
CA VAL A 35 -7.32 24.56 14.34
C VAL A 35 -6.85 25.74 13.48
N GLU A 36 -7.51 26.89 13.57
CA GLU A 36 -7.19 28.05 12.74
C GLU A 36 -5.83 28.67 13.11
N PRO A 37 -5.47 28.85 14.40
CA PRO A 37 -4.12 29.25 14.78
C PRO A 37 -3.03 28.30 14.26
N LEU A 38 -3.24 26.98 14.36
CA LEU A 38 -2.29 25.98 13.83
C LEU A 38 -2.07 26.13 12.31
N ARG A 39 -3.15 26.29 11.54
CA ARG A 39 -3.09 26.47 10.09
C ARG A 39 -2.43 27.78 9.69
N ALA A 40 -2.73 28.86 10.42
CA ALA A 40 -2.11 30.16 10.18
C ALA A 40 -0.59 30.08 10.37
N TYR A 41 -0.15 29.41 11.43
CA TYR A 41 1.28 29.22 11.71
C TYR A 41 1.98 28.31 10.70
N GLU A 42 1.40 27.18 10.30
CA GLU A 42 1.95 26.34 9.22
C GLU A 42 2.09 27.11 7.91
N LYS A 43 1.07 27.93 7.58
CA LYS A 43 1.11 28.79 6.40
C LYS A 43 2.22 29.82 6.49
N GLU A 44 2.36 30.49 7.64
CA GLU A 44 3.41 31.48 7.90
C GLU A 44 4.81 30.88 7.68
N LEU A 45 5.09 29.72 8.27
CA LEU A 45 6.36 29.01 8.10
C LEU A 45 6.65 28.67 6.63
N ARG A 46 5.61 28.32 5.86
CA ARG A 46 5.73 27.94 4.45
C ARG A 46 5.87 29.13 3.51
N THR A 47 5.26 30.28 3.82
CA THR A 47 5.24 31.47 2.95
C THR A 47 6.13 32.61 3.45
N GLY A 48 6.86 32.39 4.54
CA GLY A 48 7.75 33.40 5.13
C GLY A 48 8.87 33.84 4.20
N THR A 49 9.44 35.02 4.47
CA THR A 49 10.48 35.64 3.64
C THR A 49 11.79 34.84 3.61
N PHE A 50 12.03 33.98 4.60
CA PHE A 50 13.20 33.10 4.72
C PHE A 50 12.81 31.62 4.88
N VAL A 51 12.46 30.95 3.77
CA VAL A 51 12.19 29.49 3.76
C VAL A 51 13.48 28.71 3.51
N SER A 52 14.26 28.44 4.56
CA SER A 52 15.38 27.48 4.48
C SER A 52 14.99 26.16 5.16
N LYS A 53 15.44 25.01 4.62
CA LYS A 53 15.22 23.69 5.24
C LYS A 53 15.61 23.64 6.72
N ARG A 54 16.66 24.39 7.09
CA ARG A 54 17.16 24.51 8.46
C ARG A 54 16.19 25.26 9.39
N HIS A 55 15.37 26.14 8.85
CA HIS A 55 14.39 26.92 9.63
C HIS A 55 13.09 26.15 9.88
N TRP A 56 12.51 25.51 8.85
CA TRP A 56 11.23 24.81 9.02
C TRP A 56 11.38 23.35 9.45
N GLY A 57 12.49 22.68 9.09
CA GLY A 57 12.74 21.26 9.39
C GLY A 57 12.52 20.85 10.86
N PRO A 58 13.09 21.58 11.84
CA PRO A 58 12.93 21.23 13.26
C PRO A 58 11.47 21.23 13.76
N ARG A 59 10.58 21.99 13.11
CA ARG A 59 9.18 22.17 13.54
C ARG A 59 8.25 21.09 12.99
N LEU A 60 8.70 20.32 12.00
CA LEU A 60 7.84 19.42 11.24
C LEU A 60 7.22 18.31 12.08
N CYS A 61 8.02 17.66 12.92
CA CYS A 61 7.57 16.60 13.80
C CYS A 61 6.44 17.08 14.71
N ALA A 62 6.65 18.24 15.35
CA ALA A 62 5.67 18.87 16.23
C ALA A 62 4.43 19.35 15.47
N LEU A 63 4.58 19.89 14.26
CA LEU A 63 3.45 20.25 13.38
C LEU A 63 2.63 19.01 13.00
N THR A 64 3.29 17.91 12.62
CA THR A 64 2.63 16.66 12.24
C THR A 64 1.81 16.10 13.40
N VAL A 65 2.39 16.03 14.60
CA VAL A 65 1.68 15.58 15.81
C VAL A 65 0.55 16.55 16.19
N ALA A 66 0.76 17.86 16.12
CA ALA A 66 -0.28 18.85 16.40
C ALA A 66 -1.46 18.74 15.43
N GLY A 67 -1.18 18.51 14.13
CA GLY A 67 -2.22 18.29 13.13
C GLY A 67 -3.02 17.03 13.42
N ALA A 68 -2.36 15.92 13.74
CA ALA A 68 -3.04 14.68 14.15
C ALA A 68 -3.87 14.86 15.44
N ALA A 69 -3.43 15.71 16.36
CA ALA A 69 -4.14 16.02 17.60
C ALA A 69 -5.37 16.91 17.40
N LEU A 70 -5.30 17.89 16.52
CA LEU A 70 -6.26 19.00 16.49
C LEU A 70 -7.23 18.93 15.31
N LEU A 71 -6.81 18.40 14.17
CA LEU A 71 -7.61 18.46 12.96
C LEU A 71 -8.87 17.58 13.06
N PRO A 72 -10.02 18.04 12.52
CA PRO A 72 -11.31 17.44 12.82
C PRO A 72 -11.68 16.23 11.94
N THR A 73 -11.03 16.05 10.78
CA THR A 73 -11.41 15.02 9.81
C THR A 73 -10.23 14.22 9.29
N ALA A 74 -10.48 12.97 8.94
CA ALA A 74 -9.51 12.08 8.28
C ALA A 74 -8.85 12.71 7.05
N SER A 75 -9.62 13.36 6.17
CA SER A 75 -9.08 14.06 4.99
C SER A 75 -8.08 15.16 5.37
N SER A 76 -8.43 15.99 6.35
CA SER A 76 -7.55 17.07 6.80
C SER A 76 -6.27 16.55 7.45
N VAL A 77 -6.36 15.53 8.31
CA VAL A 77 -5.20 14.90 8.95
C VAL A 77 -4.31 14.24 7.91
N ALA A 78 -4.88 13.47 6.98
CA ALA A 78 -4.12 12.85 5.91
C ALA A 78 -3.30 13.90 5.18
N VAL A 79 -3.95 14.94 4.61
CA VAL A 79 -3.28 16.01 3.85
C VAL A 79 -2.16 16.67 4.67
N TRP A 80 -2.41 16.89 5.95
CA TRP A 80 -1.46 17.53 6.86
C TRP A 80 -0.22 16.69 7.11
N VAL A 81 -0.38 15.41 7.45
CA VAL A 81 0.71 14.48 7.76
C VAL A 81 1.64 14.31 6.55
N THR A 82 1.09 14.11 5.36
CA THR A 82 1.93 13.93 4.16
C THR A 82 2.66 15.20 3.75
N ARG A 83 2.15 16.38 4.12
CA ARG A 83 2.76 17.67 3.78
C ARG A 83 3.88 18.03 4.74
N ASN A 84 3.64 17.86 6.04
CA ASN A 84 4.63 18.18 7.07
C ASN A 84 5.64 17.05 7.27
N GLY A 85 5.34 15.84 6.81
CA GLY A 85 6.25 14.70 6.80
C GLY A 85 6.29 13.95 8.13
N LEU A 86 6.84 12.74 8.07
CA LEU A 86 6.96 11.80 9.18
C LEU A 86 8.42 11.60 9.63
N ARG A 87 9.32 12.49 9.19
CA ARG A 87 10.76 12.31 9.38
C ARG A 87 11.10 12.28 10.87
N GLU A 88 11.94 11.33 11.25
CA GLU A 88 12.69 11.39 12.50
C GLU A 88 13.53 12.68 12.50
N ASP A 89 13.45 13.42 13.60
CA ASP A 89 14.35 14.54 13.83
C ASP A 89 15.76 14.02 14.17
N GLU A 90 16.75 14.93 14.22
CA GLU A 90 18.11 14.60 14.65
C GLU A 90 18.17 14.09 16.10
N THR A 91 17.07 14.16 16.85
CA THR A 91 16.96 13.73 18.26
C THR A 91 16.52 12.27 18.41
N GLY A 92 16.15 11.60 17.31
CA GLY A 92 15.69 10.21 17.32
C GLY A 92 14.27 10.03 17.87
N THR A 93 13.46 11.09 17.85
CA THR A 93 12.07 11.02 18.31
C THR A 93 11.19 10.36 17.26
N ASP A 94 10.50 9.29 17.65
CA ASP A 94 9.60 8.54 16.78
C ASP A 94 8.26 9.26 16.60
N VAL A 95 8.18 10.10 15.56
CA VAL A 95 6.99 10.89 15.23
C VAL A 95 5.79 10.00 14.92
N ILE A 96 6.01 8.83 14.32
CA ILE A 96 4.94 7.90 13.93
C ILE A 96 4.26 7.37 15.18
N ASP A 97 5.03 6.94 16.18
CA ASP A 97 4.48 6.44 17.43
C ASP A 97 3.71 7.52 18.20
N LEU A 98 4.18 8.78 18.15
CA LEU A 98 3.45 9.92 18.75
C LEU A 98 2.14 10.23 18.03
N VAL A 99 2.12 10.18 16.69
CA VAL A 99 0.88 10.34 15.90
C VAL A 99 -0.11 9.22 16.22
N VAL A 100 0.35 7.98 16.29
CA VAL A 100 -0.48 6.82 16.66
C VAL A 100 -1.04 6.97 18.08
N ALA A 101 -0.20 7.38 19.04
CA ALA A 101 -0.61 7.59 20.43
C ALA A 101 -1.70 8.66 20.55
N VAL A 102 -1.53 9.80 19.88
CA VAL A 102 -2.52 10.88 19.88
C VAL A 102 -3.83 10.46 19.23
N LEU A 103 -3.80 9.78 18.09
CA LEU A 103 -5.03 9.34 17.42
C LEU A 103 -5.77 8.27 18.22
N ARG A 104 -5.04 7.41 18.93
CA ARG A 104 -5.59 6.42 19.88
C ARG A 104 -6.28 7.11 21.06
N ASP A 105 -5.62 8.09 21.68
CA ASP A 105 -6.20 8.87 22.80
C ASP A 105 -7.50 9.56 22.38
N ARG A 106 -7.56 10.10 21.16
CA ARG A 106 -8.75 10.79 20.66
C ARG A 106 -9.96 9.88 20.38
N GLN A 107 -9.75 8.57 20.20
CA GLN A 107 -10.81 7.58 19.88
C GLN A 107 -11.77 8.03 18.77
N VAL A 108 -11.23 8.59 17.68
CA VAL A 108 -12.04 9.16 16.59
C VAL A 108 -12.71 8.07 15.74
N SER A 109 -14.01 8.24 15.46
CA SER A 109 -14.77 7.29 14.64
C SER A 109 -14.33 7.24 13.17
N TRP A 110 -13.65 8.28 12.68
CA TRP A 110 -13.15 8.36 11.31
C TRP A 110 -11.74 7.74 11.12
N LEU A 111 -11.17 7.09 12.14
CA LEU A 111 -9.83 6.51 12.03
C LEU A 111 -9.67 5.50 10.87
N PRO A 112 -10.65 4.63 10.56
CA PRO A 112 -10.56 3.75 9.37
C PRO A 112 -10.49 4.54 8.05
N ASP A 113 -11.27 5.61 7.89
CA ASP A 113 -11.20 6.48 6.70
C ASP A 113 -9.84 7.18 6.59
N LEU A 114 -9.19 7.52 7.71
CA LEU A 114 -7.83 8.06 7.70
C LEU A 114 -6.82 7.01 7.17
N VAL A 115 -6.93 5.76 7.65
CA VAL A 115 -6.07 4.66 7.22
C VAL A 115 -6.16 4.46 5.70
N ASP A 116 -7.38 4.40 5.14
CA ASP A 116 -7.58 4.23 3.69
C ASP A 116 -7.01 5.41 2.89
N ARG A 117 -7.21 6.64 3.37
CA ARG A 117 -6.67 7.84 2.72
C ARG A 117 -5.14 7.89 2.71
N LEU A 118 -4.50 7.41 3.77
CA LEU A 118 -3.04 7.32 3.83
C LEU A 118 -2.54 6.17 2.95
N ALA A 119 -3.22 5.02 2.95
CA ALA A 119 -2.92 3.90 2.06
C ALA A 119 -3.01 4.27 0.57
N LEU A 120 -3.96 5.12 0.19
CA LEU A 120 -4.11 5.66 -1.17
C LEU A 120 -2.96 6.59 -1.60
N ARG A 121 -2.10 7.02 -0.67
CA ARG A 121 -0.98 7.92 -0.96
C ARG A 121 0.36 7.21 -0.97
N LEU A 122 0.41 5.93 -0.61
CA LEU A 122 1.61 5.14 -0.76
C LEU A 122 1.96 5.06 -2.25
N PRO A 123 3.22 5.38 -2.62
CA PRO A 123 3.64 5.31 -4.00
C PRO A 123 3.64 3.86 -4.51
N PRO A 124 3.18 3.60 -5.75
CA PRO A 124 3.11 2.25 -6.31
C PRO A 124 4.43 1.73 -6.89
N ASP A 125 5.50 2.54 -6.88
CA ASP A 125 6.75 2.29 -7.59
C ASP A 125 8.02 2.39 -6.71
N ARG A 126 7.87 2.78 -5.44
CA ARG A 126 8.96 2.88 -4.47
C ARG A 126 8.45 2.64 -3.06
N LEU A 127 9.35 2.28 -2.15
CA LEU A 127 9.02 2.11 -0.74
C LEU A 127 9.02 3.47 -0.04
N ASP A 128 7.92 3.79 0.64
CA ASP A 128 7.82 4.89 1.59
C ASP A 128 7.64 4.29 2.98
N GLU A 129 8.76 4.00 3.64
CA GLU A 129 8.79 3.22 4.88
C GLU A 129 8.05 3.92 6.04
N ASP A 130 8.19 5.25 6.15
CA ASP A 130 7.55 6.03 7.20
C ASP A 130 6.03 6.03 7.05
N LEU A 131 5.53 6.31 5.84
CA LEU A 131 4.09 6.32 5.58
C LEU A 131 3.51 4.90 5.70
N ARG A 132 4.24 3.89 5.24
CA ARG A 132 3.85 2.47 5.38
C ARG A 132 3.72 2.09 6.84
N ARG A 133 4.72 2.43 7.67
CA ARG A 133 4.69 2.15 9.10
C ARG A 133 3.53 2.87 9.79
N LEU A 134 3.23 4.11 9.42
CA LEU A 134 2.06 4.82 9.94
C LEU A 134 0.75 4.10 9.58
N VAL A 135 0.55 3.76 8.30
CA VAL A 135 -0.67 3.06 7.82
C VAL A 135 -0.87 1.74 8.56
N THR A 136 0.19 0.94 8.66
CA THR A 136 0.15 -0.41 9.26
C THR A 136 -0.04 -0.35 10.78
N SER A 137 0.57 0.62 11.46
CA SER A 137 0.38 0.84 12.89
C SER A 137 -1.06 1.29 13.22
N LEU A 138 -1.64 2.18 12.41
CA LEU A 138 -3.02 2.62 12.58
C LEU A 138 -4.03 1.52 12.23
N ALA A 139 -3.80 0.77 11.15
CA ALA A 139 -4.65 -0.37 10.77
C ALA A 139 -4.65 -1.47 11.83
N SER A 140 -3.49 -1.76 12.42
CA SER A 140 -3.38 -2.72 13.54
C SER A 140 -4.18 -2.27 14.76
N HIS A 141 -4.26 -0.96 14.99
CA HIS A 141 -5.05 -0.40 16.09
C HIS A 141 -6.57 -0.48 15.85
N THR A 142 -7.03 -0.24 14.61
CA THR A 142 -8.46 -0.36 14.27
C THR A 142 -8.92 -1.80 14.14
N GLY A 143 -8.01 -2.75 13.87
CA GLY A 143 -8.33 -4.13 13.54
C GLY A 143 -8.99 -4.30 12.17
N ILE A 144 -9.09 -3.22 11.39
CA ILE A 144 -9.71 -3.19 10.06
C ILE A 144 -8.59 -3.15 9.03
N ALA A 145 -8.62 -4.09 8.08
CA ALA A 145 -7.66 -4.08 6.98
C ALA A 145 -7.87 -2.83 6.11
N PRO A 146 -6.78 -2.12 5.74
CA PRO A 146 -6.86 -0.98 4.84
C PRO A 146 -7.34 -1.43 3.45
N LEU A 147 -7.85 -0.49 2.67
CA LEU A 147 -8.08 -0.66 1.24
C LEU A 147 -6.81 -1.22 0.59
N ALA A 148 -6.94 -2.29 -0.21
CA ALA A 148 -5.83 -2.85 -0.96
C ALA A 148 -5.44 -1.91 -2.11
N THR A 149 -4.41 -1.09 -1.89
CA THR A 149 -3.88 -0.12 -2.88
C THR A 149 -2.60 -0.64 -3.53
N ASP A 150 -2.27 -0.07 -4.68
CA ASP A 150 -1.06 -0.43 -5.45
C ASP A 150 0.21 -0.18 -4.63
N GLY A 151 0.26 0.91 -3.86
CA GLY A 151 1.38 1.21 -2.96
C GLY A 151 1.51 0.22 -1.80
N LEU A 152 0.39 -0.32 -1.28
CA LEU A 152 0.44 -1.39 -0.28
C LEU A 152 0.89 -2.72 -0.87
N VAL A 153 0.47 -3.05 -2.10
CA VAL A 153 0.99 -4.21 -2.83
C VAL A 153 2.49 -4.07 -3.03
N TYR A 154 2.95 -2.94 -3.56
CA TYR A 154 4.38 -2.67 -3.74
C TYR A 154 5.13 -2.82 -2.42
N SER A 155 4.64 -2.19 -1.35
CA SER A 155 5.25 -2.23 -0.03
C SER A 155 5.34 -3.65 0.54
N TRP A 156 4.28 -4.45 0.37
CA TRP A 156 4.27 -5.85 0.78
C TRP A 156 5.37 -6.65 0.05
N ILE A 157 5.42 -6.56 -1.28
CA ILE A 157 6.41 -7.28 -2.07
C ILE A 157 7.83 -6.77 -1.79
N ALA A 158 8.02 -5.47 -1.57
CA ALA A 158 9.33 -4.91 -1.24
C ALA A 158 9.84 -5.37 0.13
N THR A 159 8.96 -5.48 1.13
CA THR A 159 9.36 -5.70 2.54
C THR A 159 9.22 -7.15 3.03
N GLY A 160 8.45 -7.99 2.35
CA GLY A 160 8.13 -9.34 2.86
C GLY A 160 6.91 -9.40 3.77
N HIS A 161 6.37 -8.26 4.20
CA HIS A 161 5.38 -8.18 5.27
C HIS A 161 4.02 -7.72 4.75
N ALA A 162 3.06 -8.64 4.71
CA ALA A 162 1.65 -8.30 4.55
C ALA A 162 1.07 -8.05 5.95
N ASP A 163 1.35 -6.87 6.50
CA ASP A 163 0.99 -6.52 7.89
C ASP A 163 -0.53 -6.64 8.13
N THR A 164 -1.35 -6.41 7.10
CA THR A 164 -2.82 -6.56 7.14
C THR A 164 -3.38 -6.89 5.75
N GLY A 165 -4.56 -7.52 5.68
CA GLY A 165 -5.32 -7.65 4.42
C GLY A 165 -4.67 -8.54 3.34
N ARG A 166 -3.84 -9.52 3.72
CA ARG A 166 -3.04 -10.33 2.78
C ARG A 166 -3.81 -10.87 1.57
N SER A 167 -4.98 -11.47 1.77
CA SER A 167 -5.79 -12.01 0.65
C SER A 167 -6.34 -10.91 -0.27
N ALA A 168 -6.61 -9.71 0.24
CA ALA A 168 -7.04 -8.58 -0.57
C ALA A 168 -5.86 -8.01 -1.37
N LEU A 169 -4.68 -7.90 -0.74
CA LEU A 169 -3.44 -7.49 -1.42
C LEU A 169 -3.02 -8.51 -2.50
N ALA A 170 -3.19 -9.80 -2.24
CA ALA A 170 -2.90 -10.85 -3.22
C ALA A 170 -3.80 -10.77 -4.45
N ARG A 171 -5.09 -10.46 -4.29
CA ARG A 171 -5.97 -10.19 -5.44
C ARG A 171 -5.52 -8.94 -6.19
N ARG A 172 -5.25 -7.85 -5.46
CA ARG A 172 -4.81 -6.60 -6.06
C ARG A 172 -3.48 -6.75 -6.81
N LEU A 173 -2.57 -7.61 -6.36
CA LEU A 173 -1.27 -7.89 -7.01
C LEU A 173 -1.39 -8.16 -8.52
N PHE A 174 -2.43 -8.86 -8.95
CA PHE A 174 -2.66 -9.21 -10.36
C PHE A 174 -3.24 -8.05 -11.19
N GLU A 175 -3.58 -6.93 -10.56
CA GLU A 175 -4.09 -5.73 -11.22
C GLU A 175 -3.04 -4.60 -11.28
N VAL A 176 -1.95 -4.70 -10.51
CA VAL A 176 -0.90 -3.68 -10.43
C VAL A 176 0.14 -3.85 -11.54
N ASP A 177 0.56 -2.73 -12.10
CA ASP A 177 1.65 -2.66 -13.07
C ASP A 177 2.98 -2.36 -12.36
N GLY A 178 4.11 -2.86 -12.88
CA GLY A 178 5.45 -2.59 -12.32
C GLY A 178 5.93 -3.52 -11.21
N VAL A 179 5.10 -4.44 -10.74
CA VAL A 179 5.47 -5.38 -9.66
C VAL A 179 6.20 -6.63 -10.15
N GLY A 180 6.18 -6.95 -11.44
CA GLY A 180 6.78 -8.19 -11.95
C GLY A 180 8.29 -8.30 -11.70
N PRO A 181 9.11 -7.27 -12.00
CA PRO A 181 10.53 -7.29 -11.68
C PRO A 181 10.81 -7.44 -10.18
N LEU A 182 9.97 -6.82 -9.35
CA LEU A 182 10.10 -6.89 -7.89
C LEU A 182 9.76 -8.29 -7.35
N LEU A 183 8.75 -8.95 -7.94
CA LEU A 183 8.41 -10.34 -7.63
C LEU A 183 9.59 -11.27 -7.91
N GLU A 184 10.19 -11.16 -9.10
CA GLU A 184 11.29 -12.00 -9.53
C GLU A 184 12.53 -11.80 -8.64
N ALA A 185 12.95 -10.56 -8.42
CA ALA A 185 14.11 -10.23 -7.59
C ALA A 185 13.95 -10.69 -6.13
N GLY A 186 12.73 -10.63 -5.59
CA GLY A 186 12.44 -10.99 -4.19
C GLY A 186 12.15 -12.47 -3.93
N GLY A 187 12.22 -13.34 -4.95
CA GLY A 187 11.86 -14.76 -4.84
C GLY A 187 10.39 -15.00 -4.50
N TRP A 188 9.52 -14.04 -4.78
CA TRP A 188 8.10 -14.09 -4.44
C TRP A 188 7.29 -15.17 -5.14
N PRO A 189 7.58 -15.57 -6.39
CA PRO A 189 6.94 -16.71 -7.03
C PRO A 189 6.81 -17.94 -6.13
N ALA A 190 7.92 -18.34 -5.50
CA ALA A 190 7.93 -19.48 -4.58
C ALA A 190 7.22 -19.16 -3.26
N LYS A 191 7.38 -17.94 -2.72
CA LYS A 191 6.72 -17.54 -1.46
C LYS A 191 5.20 -17.54 -1.59
N LEU A 192 4.66 -16.97 -2.67
CA LEU A 192 3.22 -16.92 -2.95
C LEU A 192 2.68 -18.32 -3.22
N ALA A 193 3.38 -19.13 -4.03
CA ALA A 193 2.92 -20.48 -4.36
C ALA A 193 2.85 -21.43 -3.14
N ASN A 194 3.67 -21.17 -2.12
CA ASN A 194 3.74 -21.97 -0.89
C ASN A 194 3.06 -21.29 0.31
N ASP A 195 2.39 -20.15 0.14
CA ASP A 195 1.71 -19.48 1.26
C ASP A 195 0.38 -20.19 1.57
N PRO A 196 0.25 -20.88 2.72
CA PRO A 196 -0.96 -21.63 3.05
C PRO A 196 -2.16 -20.72 3.35
N ALA A 197 -1.96 -19.41 3.55
CA ALA A 197 -3.03 -18.45 3.78
C ALA A 197 -3.66 -17.93 2.47
N LEU A 198 -3.09 -18.26 1.31
CA LEU A 198 -3.59 -17.82 0.01
C LEU A 198 -4.31 -18.95 -0.71
N ASP A 199 -5.46 -18.62 -1.29
CA ASP A 199 -6.22 -19.57 -2.11
C ASP A 199 -5.48 -19.83 -3.43
N ARG A 200 -5.18 -21.10 -3.67
CA ARG A 200 -4.38 -21.53 -4.83
C ARG A 200 -5.10 -21.25 -6.16
N THR A 201 -6.42 -21.44 -6.21
CA THR A 201 -7.22 -21.18 -7.41
C THR A 201 -7.20 -19.68 -7.74
N MET A 202 -7.36 -18.82 -6.74
CA MET A 202 -7.26 -17.36 -6.87
C MET A 202 -5.89 -16.93 -7.41
N LEU A 203 -4.80 -17.56 -6.94
CA LEU A 203 -3.46 -17.27 -7.47
C LEU A 203 -3.30 -17.68 -8.94
N LEU A 204 -3.85 -18.83 -9.34
CA LEU A 204 -3.80 -19.31 -10.73
C LEU A 204 -4.65 -18.42 -11.65
N GLU A 205 -5.92 -18.18 -11.29
CA GLU A 205 -6.84 -17.32 -12.04
C GLU A 205 -6.29 -15.89 -12.16
N GLY A 206 -5.79 -15.33 -11.07
CA GLY A 206 -5.16 -14.02 -11.06
C GLY A 206 -3.93 -13.96 -11.97
N CYS A 207 -3.11 -15.02 -11.98
CA CYS A 207 -1.94 -15.10 -12.86
C CYS A 207 -2.36 -15.14 -14.34
N LEU A 208 -3.36 -15.94 -14.71
CA LEU A 208 -3.88 -16.00 -16.07
C LEU A 208 -4.51 -14.66 -16.49
N PHE A 209 -5.29 -14.04 -15.60
CA PHE A 209 -5.86 -12.72 -15.79
C PHE A 209 -4.77 -11.67 -16.08
N ARG A 210 -3.72 -11.60 -15.26
CA ARG A 210 -2.62 -10.65 -15.42
C ARG A 210 -1.87 -10.87 -16.74
N LEU A 211 -1.62 -12.13 -17.10
CA LEU A 211 -0.94 -12.50 -18.35
C LEU A 211 -1.78 -12.16 -19.58
N ARG A 212 -3.10 -12.35 -19.51
CA ARG A 212 -4.05 -12.00 -20.58
C ARG A 212 -4.21 -10.49 -20.76
N ARG A 213 -4.24 -9.74 -19.65
CA ARG A 213 -4.28 -8.26 -19.68
C ARG A 213 -3.09 -7.65 -20.43
N GLY A 214 -1.97 -8.35 -20.50
CA GLY A 214 -0.76 -7.87 -21.17
C GLY A 214 -0.08 -6.72 -20.43
N GLY A 215 0.91 -6.08 -21.05
CA GLY A 215 1.69 -5.01 -20.44
C GLY A 215 3.17 -5.10 -20.81
N ARG A 216 4.04 -4.52 -19.98
CA ARG A 216 5.48 -4.58 -20.20
C ARG A 216 6.00 -6.01 -20.04
N THR A 217 6.91 -6.42 -20.92
CA THR A 217 7.54 -7.74 -20.89
C THR A 217 8.13 -8.10 -19.52
N ALA A 218 8.82 -7.15 -18.88
CA ALA A 218 9.42 -7.37 -17.57
C ALA A 218 8.36 -7.64 -16.48
N ASP A 219 7.18 -7.02 -16.59
CA ASP A 219 6.07 -7.29 -15.68
C ASP A 219 5.52 -8.71 -15.92
N LEU A 220 5.25 -9.07 -17.18
CA LEU A 220 4.74 -10.39 -17.55
C LEU A 220 5.68 -11.54 -17.17
N ASN A 221 6.99 -11.33 -17.28
CA ASN A 221 8.00 -12.33 -16.92
C ASN A 221 7.90 -12.72 -15.43
N GLY A 222 7.71 -11.77 -14.52
CA GLY A 222 7.52 -12.07 -13.10
C GLY A 222 6.32 -12.98 -12.84
N PHE A 223 5.21 -12.77 -13.56
CA PHE A 223 4.02 -13.61 -13.47
C PHE A 223 4.18 -14.98 -14.17
N LEU A 224 4.98 -15.07 -15.25
CA LEU A 224 5.35 -16.37 -15.82
C LEU A 224 6.17 -17.23 -14.83
N VAL A 225 7.06 -16.60 -14.06
CA VAL A 225 7.82 -17.29 -13.01
C VAL A 225 6.88 -17.72 -11.87
N LEU A 226 5.90 -16.88 -11.48
CA LEU A 226 4.87 -17.25 -10.51
C LEU A 226 4.03 -18.45 -10.99
N HIS A 227 3.56 -18.43 -12.23
CA HIS A 227 2.84 -19.55 -12.84
C HIS A 227 3.65 -20.84 -12.79
N LYS A 228 4.93 -20.77 -13.17
CA LYS A 228 5.86 -21.91 -13.09
C LYS A 228 6.03 -22.42 -11.67
N ALA A 229 6.12 -21.53 -10.68
CA ALA A 229 6.26 -21.89 -9.27
C ALA A 229 4.98 -22.52 -8.70
N LEU A 230 3.80 -22.09 -9.17
CA LEU A 230 2.53 -22.73 -8.84
C LEU A 230 2.45 -24.16 -9.37
N ALA A 231 3.12 -24.46 -10.49
CA ALA A 231 3.17 -25.78 -11.10
C ALA A 231 1.76 -26.41 -11.23
N PRO A 232 0.86 -25.80 -12.04
CA PRO A 232 -0.52 -26.26 -12.14
C PRO A 232 -0.58 -27.71 -12.61
N THR A 233 -1.46 -28.48 -11.99
CA THR A 233 -1.73 -29.86 -12.38
C THR A 233 -2.53 -29.89 -13.68
N THR A 234 -2.53 -31.02 -14.37
CA THR A 234 -3.34 -31.20 -15.59
C THR A 234 -4.85 -31.04 -15.33
N ALA A 235 -5.32 -31.38 -14.12
CA ALA A 235 -6.70 -31.14 -13.71
C ALA A 235 -7.01 -29.64 -13.54
N GLU A 236 -6.11 -28.88 -12.92
CA GLU A 236 -6.25 -27.42 -12.79
C GLU A 236 -6.22 -26.73 -14.16
N VAL A 237 -5.31 -27.16 -15.06
CA VAL A 237 -5.27 -26.66 -16.44
C VAL A 237 -6.56 -27.00 -17.17
N ALA A 238 -7.14 -28.17 -16.94
CA ALA A 238 -8.41 -28.55 -17.56
C ALA A 238 -9.59 -27.72 -17.08
N MET A 239 -9.66 -27.41 -15.78
CA MET A 239 -10.69 -26.53 -15.24
C MET A 239 -10.60 -25.10 -15.80
N LEU A 240 -9.38 -24.63 -16.08
CA LEU A 240 -9.10 -23.28 -16.61
C LEU A 240 -8.81 -23.28 -18.12
N ALA A 241 -9.25 -24.30 -18.87
CA ALA A 241 -8.83 -24.50 -20.26
C ALA A 241 -9.18 -23.28 -21.15
N GLU A 242 -10.36 -22.69 -20.98
CA GLU A 242 -10.80 -21.52 -21.74
C GLU A 242 -9.89 -20.30 -21.51
N ASP A 243 -9.41 -20.10 -20.28
CA ASP A 243 -8.48 -19.01 -19.96
C ASP A 243 -7.11 -19.24 -20.60
N TYR A 244 -6.60 -20.48 -20.61
CA TYR A 244 -5.37 -20.82 -21.33
C TYR A 244 -5.54 -20.67 -22.85
N GLU A 245 -6.68 -21.08 -23.42
CA GLU A 245 -6.96 -20.92 -24.84
C GLU A 245 -7.01 -19.45 -25.24
N ALA A 246 -7.62 -18.60 -24.39
CA ALA A 246 -7.64 -17.16 -24.58
C ALA A 246 -6.23 -16.55 -24.63
N LEU A 247 -5.25 -17.12 -23.92
CA LEU A 247 -3.86 -16.66 -23.99
C LEU A 247 -3.17 -16.99 -25.32
N LEU A 248 -3.65 -17.95 -26.12
CA LEU A 248 -3.03 -18.31 -27.40
C LEU A 248 -3.19 -17.20 -28.45
N SER A 249 -4.23 -16.38 -28.31
CA SER A 249 -4.58 -15.34 -29.28
C SER A 249 -4.27 -13.96 -28.71
N GLY A 250 -3.30 -13.25 -29.30
CA GLY A 250 -3.02 -11.86 -28.96
C GLY A 250 -2.11 -11.62 -27.74
N SER A 251 -1.56 -12.67 -27.12
CA SER A 251 -0.58 -12.53 -26.03
C SER A 251 0.86 -12.41 -26.51
N TYR A 252 1.72 -11.89 -25.63
CA TYR A 252 3.17 -11.93 -25.77
C TYR A 252 3.67 -13.37 -26.01
N ALA A 253 4.64 -13.56 -26.91
CA ALA A 253 5.01 -14.88 -27.44
C ALA A 253 5.37 -15.94 -26.37
N PRO A 254 6.15 -15.64 -25.31
CA PRO A 254 6.38 -16.57 -24.20
C PRO A 254 5.12 -16.98 -23.44
N VAL A 255 4.13 -16.09 -23.31
CA VAL A 255 2.85 -16.39 -22.66
C VAL A 255 2.04 -17.37 -23.51
N ALA A 256 1.95 -17.12 -24.82
CA ALA A 256 1.28 -18.04 -25.75
C ALA A 256 1.97 -19.42 -25.81
N ALA A 257 3.32 -19.44 -25.76
CA ALA A 257 4.09 -20.68 -25.72
C ALA A 257 3.84 -21.48 -24.43
N MET A 258 3.83 -20.80 -23.27
CA MET A 258 3.48 -21.41 -21.98
C MET A 258 2.08 -22.01 -22.03
N ALA A 259 1.08 -21.25 -22.49
CA ALA A 259 -0.31 -21.72 -22.52
C ALA A 259 -0.48 -22.94 -23.44
N ARG A 260 0.15 -22.92 -24.62
CA ARG A 260 0.15 -24.06 -25.56
C ARG A 260 0.77 -25.31 -24.93
N HIS A 261 1.89 -25.14 -24.22
CA HIS A 261 2.57 -26.24 -23.56
C HIS A 261 1.66 -26.90 -22.50
N GLN A 262 1.03 -26.10 -21.64
CA GLN A 262 0.12 -26.59 -20.59
C GLN A 262 -1.09 -27.32 -21.17
N LEU A 263 -1.76 -26.74 -22.18
CA LEU A 263 -2.90 -27.38 -22.86
C LEU A 263 -2.51 -28.70 -23.52
N THR A 264 -1.30 -28.80 -24.08
CA THR A 264 -0.79 -30.03 -24.69
C THR A 264 -0.59 -31.12 -23.64
N LEU A 265 0.04 -30.81 -22.51
CA LEU A 265 0.22 -31.76 -21.41
C LEU A 265 -1.12 -32.25 -20.84
N ALA A 266 -2.08 -31.35 -20.65
CA ALA A 266 -3.41 -31.70 -20.16
C ALA A 266 -4.20 -32.55 -21.17
N GLY A 267 -4.07 -32.29 -22.47
CA GLY A 267 -4.64 -33.11 -23.54
C GLY A 267 -4.03 -34.52 -23.60
N GLN A 268 -2.70 -34.65 -23.44
CA GLN A 268 -2.01 -35.94 -23.38
C GLN A 268 -2.43 -36.78 -22.16
N ALA A 269 -2.72 -36.13 -21.04
CA ALA A 269 -3.25 -36.78 -19.84
C ALA A 269 -4.75 -37.12 -19.92
N GLY A 270 -5.43 -36.78 -21.03
CA GLY A 270 -6.87 -36.98 -21.21
C GLY A 270 -7.74 -36.04 -20.36
N ALA A 271 -7.15 -35.03 -19.72
CA ALA A 271 -7.85 -34.07 -18.86
C ALA A 271 -8.56 -32.96 -19.67
N VAL A 272 -8.08 -32.68 -20.89
CA VAL A 272 -8.69 -31.69 -21.81
C VAL A 272 -9.09 -32.37 -23.12
N LYS A 273 -10.28 -32.04 -23.63
CA LYS A 273 -10.72 -32.53 -24.94
C LYS A 273 -9.82 -31.92 -26.01
N PRO A 274 -9.19 -32.71 -26.90
CA PRO A 274 -8.22 -32.17 -27.86
C PRO A 274 -8.88 -31.11 -28.74
N CYS A 275 -8.26 -29.93 -28.78
CA CYS A 275 -8.68 -28.84 -29.65
C CYS A 275 -8.66 -29.34 -31.09
N ARG A 276 -9.82 -29.33 -31.75
CA ARG A 276 -9.97 -29.83 -33.13
C ARG A 276 -8.97 -29.07 -34.02
N PRO A 277 -8.14 -29.74 -34.84
CA PRO A 277 -7.31 -29.04 -35.79
C PRO A 277 -8.23 -28.27 -36.76
N VAL A 278 -8.03 -26.97 -36.87
CA VAL A 278 -8.65 -26.15 -37.91
C VAL A 278 -8.25 -26.77 -39.24
N ARG A 279 -9.24 -27.30 -39.98
CA ARG A 279 -9.01 -27.83 -41.33
C ARG A 279 -8.43 -26.69 -42.17
N ALA A 280 -7.21 -26.88 -42.68
CA ALA A 280 -6.79 -26.14 -43.86
C ALA A 280 -7.77 -26.49 -44.98
N THR A 281 -8.58 -25.52 -45.39
CA THR A 281 -9.35 -25.61 -46.63
C THR A 281 -8.38 -25.67 -47.82
N PRO A 282 -8.65 -26.52 -48.82
CA PRO A 282 -7.77 -26.75 -49.97
C PRO A 282 -7.62 -25.50 -50.85
#